data_AF-A0A3B9MZ79-F1
#
_entry.id   AF-A0A3B9MZ79-F1
#
_cell.length_a   1.000
_cell.length_b   1.000
_cell.length_c   1.000
_cell.angle_alpha   90.00
_cell.angle_beta   90.00
_cell.angle_gamma   90.00
#
_symmetry.space_group_name_H-M   'P 1'
#
loop_
_entity.id
_entity.type
_entity.pdbx_description
1 polymer ?
#
loop_
_entity_poly.entity_id
_entity_poly.type
_entity_poly.pdbx_seq_one_letter_code
_entity_poly.pdbx_strand_id
1 'polypeptide(L)'
;MNENHIKNCPECGEKIIGRVDKKFCSDQCRNTYNNRLNSDASNTVRNINNILRKNRRVLQELNKQSDKTMVTKDNLLSNGFNFTYHTHTYTTKKGLNYYFCYEQGYLYLEDKNLYLLVENKENKAD
;
A
#
# COMPACT_ATOMS: atom_id res chain seq x y z
N MET A 1 -2.46 -56.72 -4.41
CA MET A 1 -2.69 -55.81 -3.27
C MET A 1 -2.86 -54.42 -3.87
N ASN A 2 -4.08 -53.89 -3.96
CA ASN A 2 -4.29 -52.56 -4.53
C ASN A 2 -4.34 -51.55 -3.39
N GLU A 3 -3.25 -50.83 -3.18
CA GLU A 3 -3.23 -49.67 -2.30
C GLU A 3 -4.06 -48.55 -2.93
N ASN A 4 -5.31 -48.41 -2.45
CA ASN A 4 -6.11 -47.23 -2.74
C ASN A 4 -5.44 -46.03 -2.07
N HIS A 5 -4.62 -45.30 -2.83
CA HIS A 5 -3.98 -44.09 -2.34
C HIS A 5 -5.04 -43.01 -2.15
N ILE A 6 -5.56 -42.89 -0.93
CA ILE A 6 -6.56 -41.89 -0.56
C ILE A 6 -5.88 -40.51 -0.64
N LYS A 7 -6.23 -39.73 -1.65
CA LYS A 7 -5.82 -38.31 -1.74
C LYS A 7 -6.74 -37.48 -0.85
N ASN A 8 -6.14 -36.70 0.05
CA ASN A 8 -6.86 -35.75 0.89
C ASN A 8 -6.72 -34.33 0.33
N CYS A 9 -7.76 -33.52 0.53
CA CYS A 9 -7.77 -32.11 0.16
C CYS A 9 -6.76 -31.34 1.03
N PRO A 10 -5.85 -30.54 0.44
CA PRO A 10 -4.86 -29.77 1.20
C PRO A 10 -5.47 -28.58 1.97
N GLU A 11 -6.75 -28.26 1.74
CA GLU A 11 -7.47 -27.20 2.45
C GLU A 11 -8.27 -27.72 3.65
N CYS A 12 -9.21 -28.66 3.42
CA CYS A 12 -10.11 -29.17 4.47
C CYS A 12 -9.75 -30.55 5.02
N GLY A 13 -8.77 -31.24 4.44
CA GLY A 13 -8.38 -32.61 4.83
C GLY A 13 -9.35 -33.72 4.39
N GLU A 14 -10.51 -33.38 3.83
CA GLU A 14 -11.47 -34.39 3.35
C GLU A 14 -10.93 -35.20 2.18
N LYS A 15 -11.44 -36.44 2.04
CA LYS A 15 -11.10 -37.33 0.93
C LYS A 15 -11.54 -36.71 -0.40
N ILE A 16 -10.64 -36.73 -1.37
CA ILE A 16 -10.93 -36.30 -2.74
C ILE A 16 -11.62 -37.44 -3.46
N ILE A 17 -12.86 -37.19 -3.90
CA ILE A 17 -13.64 -38.08 -4.74
C ILE A 17 -13.72 -37.48 -6.15
N GLY A 18 -13.50 -38.31 -7.16
CA GLY A 18 -13.57 -37.95 -8.57
C GLY A 18 -12.30 -38.27 -9.34
N ARG A 19 -11.97 -37.45 -10.33
CA ARG A 19 -10.83 -37.67 -11.23
C ARG A 19 -9.50 -37.85 -10.48
N VAL A 20 -8.62 -38.68 -11.03
CA VAL A 20 -7.30 -39.03 -10.47
C VAL A 20 -6.36 -37.83 -10.25
N ASP A 21 -6.50 -36.79 -11.09
CA ASP A 21 -5.72 -35.56 -11.07
C ASP A 21 -6.30 -34.47 -10.15
N LYS A 22 -7.48 -34.71 -9.55
CA LYS A 22 -8.15 -33.75 -8.69
C LYS A 22 -7.30 -33.46 -7.45
N LYS A 23 -7.02 -32.16 -7.21
CA LYS A 23 -6.17 -31.67 -6.11
C LYS A 23 -6.97 -31.13 -4.91
N PHE A 24 -8.21 -30.69 -5.13
CA PHE A 24 -9.09 -30.12 -4.09
C PHE A 24 -10.44 -30.82 -4.12
N CYS A 25 -11.11 -30.99 -2.98
CA CYS A 25 -12.44 -31.63 -2.94
C CYS A 25 -13.51 -30.79 -3.66
N SER A 26 -13.38 -29.46 -3.62
CA SER A 26 -14.32 -28.48 -4.19
C SER A 26 -13.61 -27.23 -4.72
N ASP A 27 -14.30 -26.45 -5.56
CA ASP A 27 -13.84 -25.14 -6.00
C ASP A 27 -13.67 -24.16 -4.85
N GLN A 28 -14.52 -24.24 -3.83
CA GLN A 28 -14.40 -23.45 -2.62
C GLN A 28 -13.05 -23.70 -1.92
N CYS A 29 -12.68 -24.97 -1.73
CA CYS A 29 -11.39 -25.33 -1.11
C CYS A 29 -10.20 -24.85 -1.93
N ARG A 30 -10.27 -24.93 -3.27
CA ARG A 30 -9.23 -24.39 -4.15
C ARG A 30 -9.06 -22.88 -3.96
N ASN A 31 -10.18 -22.14 -3.93
CA ASN A 31 -10.15 -20.69 -3.77
C ASN A 31 -9.64 -20.27 -2.39
N THR A 32 -10.13 -20.91 -1.32
CA THR A 32 -9.66 -20.62 0.05
C THR A 32 -8.15 -20.88 0.20
N TYR A 33 -7.67 -22.01 -0.31
CA TYR A 33 -6.25 -22.35 -0.27
C TYR A 33 -5.39 -21.29 -1.00
N ASN A 34 -5.82 -20.89 -2.20
CA ASN A 34 -5.13 -19.86 -2.98
C ASN A 34 -5.19 -18.47 -2.30
N ASN A 35 -6.32 -18.12 -1.68
CA ASN A 35 -6.46 -16.88 -0.93
C ASN A 35 -5.53 -16.85 0.29
N ARG A 36 -5.42 -17.97 1.02
CA ARG A 36 -4.50 -18.12 2.15
C ARG A 36 -3.04 -17.99 1.73
N LEU A 37 -2.65 -18.60 0.60
CA LEU A 37 -1.28 -18.47 0.09
C LEU A 37 -0.90 -17.03 -0.24
N ASN A 38 -1.86 -16.20 -0.64
CA ASN A 38 -1.63 -14.82 -1.05
C ASN A 38 -2.00 -13.78 0.02
N SER A 39 -2.51 -14.20 1.19
CA SER A 39 -3.09 -13.28 2.18
C SER A 39 -2.06 -12.31 2.73
N ASP A 40 -0.87 -12.78 3.09
CA ASP A 40 0.13 -11.95 3.79
C ASP A 40 0.75 -10.92 2.85
N ALA A 41 1.04 -11.33 1.61
CA ALA A 41 1.50 -10.44 0.54
C ALA A 41 0.41 -9.42 0.18
N SER A 42 -0.84 -9.86 0.04
CA SER A 42 -1.98 -8.98 -0.25
C SER A 42 -2.25 -7.98 0.87
N ASN A 43 -2.16 -8.42 2.13
CA ASN A 43 -2.36 -7.59 3.32
C ASN A 43 -1.27 -6.53 3.46
N THR A 44 -0.01 -6.89 3.23
CA THR A 44 1.12 -5.94 3.28
C THR A 44 0.95 -4.83 2.25
N VAL A 45 0.70 -5.21 0.99
CA VAL A 45 0.46 -4.24 -0.10
C VAL A 45 -0.77 -3.37 0.20
N ARG A 46 -1.86 -3.98 0.69
CA ARG A 46 -3.07 -3.26 1.08
C ARG A 46 -2.79 -2.23 2.18
N ASN A 47 -2.04 -2.60 3.21
CA ASN A 47 -1.69 -1.74 4.33
C ASN A 47 -0.82 -0.56 3.88
N ILE A 48 0.21 -0.81 3.06
CA ILE A 48 1.05 0.25 2.49
C ILE A 48 0.19 1.22 1.67
N ASN A 49 -0.69 0.70 0.80
CA ASN A 49 -1.59 1.54 0.01
C ASN A 49 -2.55 2.36 0.89
N ASN A 50 -3.02 1.82 2.01
CA ASN A 50 -3.85 2.58 2.96
C ASN A 50 -3.06 3.72 3.61
N ILE A 51 -1.80 3.50 3.97
CA ILE A 51 -0.91 4.55 4.50
C ILE A 51 -0.66 5.62 3.43
N LEU A 52 -0.31 5.24 2.21
CA LEU A 52 -0.08 6.18 1.11
C LEU A 52 -1.33 7.03 0.81
N ARG A 53 -2.52 6.43 0.82
CA ARG A 53 -3.80 7.17 0.67
C ARG A 53 -4.04 8.14 1.81
N LYS A 54 -3.76 7.73 3.06
CA LYS A 54 -3.86 8.61 4.23
C LYS A 54 -2.89 9.79 4.13
N ASN A 55 -1.61 9.51 3.82
CA ASN A 55 -0.59 10.53 3.60
C ASN A 55 -1.02 11.55 2.53
N ARG A 56 -1.47 11.05 1.37
CA ARG A 56 -2.00 11.90 0.28
C ARG A 56 -3.15 12.79 0.77
N ARG A 57 -4.11 12.24 1.53
CA ARG A 57 -5.25 13.01 2.06
C ARG A 57 -4.78 14.12 3.00
N VAL A 58 -3.89 13.81 3.94
CA VAL A 58 -3.34 14.79 4.90
C VAL A 58 -2.65 15.95 4.16
N LEU A 59 -1.78 15.65 3.20
CA LEU A 59 -1.12 16.69 2.41
C LEU A 59 -2.13 17.55 1.65
N GLN A 60 -3.12 16.92 1.01
CA GLN A 60 -4.16 17.62 0.25
C GLN A 60 -5.03 18.51 1.15
N GLU A 61 -5.41 18.05 2.34
CA GLU A 61 -6.24 18.81 3.29
C GLU A 61 -5.50 20.03 3.85
N LEU A 62 -4.22 19.88 4.20
CA LEU A 62 -3.39 20.97 4.70
C LEU A 62 -3.07 21.96 3.58
N ASN A 63 -2.76 21.48 2.37
CA ASN A 63 -2.37 22.35 1.26
C ASN A 63 -3.52 23.22 0.73
N LYS A 64 -4.78 22.84 0.93
CA LYS A 64 -5.97 23.66 0.55
C LYS A 64 -6.08 24.99 1.29
N GLN A 65 -5.35 25.18 2.39
CA GLN A 65 -5.49 26.35 3.26
C GLN A 65 -4.77 27.60 2.71
N SER A 66 -3.82 27.45 1.79
CA SER A 66 -3.03 28.56 1.24
C SER A 66 -2.34 28.17 -0.08
N ASP A 67 -1.97 29.16 -0.90
CA ASP A 67 -1.15 28.95 -2.10
C ASP A 67 0.28 28.46 -1.77
N LYS A 68 0.75 28.67 -0.53
CA LYS A 68 2.06 28.20 -0.02
C LYS A 68 1.94 27.73 1.42
N THR A 69 1.53 26.48 1.60
CA THR A 69 1.37 25.90 2.93
C THR A 69 2.70 25.38 3.48
N MET A 70 3.08 25.89 4.66
CA MET A 70 4.19 25.37 5.46
C MET A 70 3.66 24.79 6.78
N VAL A 71 4.10 23.60 7.15
CA VAL A 71 3.64 22.89 8.35
C VAL A 71 4.81 22.33 9.15
N THR A 72 4.61 22.19 10.46
CA THR A 72 5.59 21.53 11.33
C THR A 72 5.53 20.01 11.17
N LYS A 73 6.60 19.32 11.56
CA LYS A 73 6.63 17.86 11.65
C LYS A 73 5.49 17.32 12.51
N ASP A 74 5.27 17.94 13.67
CA ASP A 74 4.27 17.51 14.65
C ASP A 74 2.84 17.65 14.11
N ASN A 75 2.57 18.68 13.29
CA ASN A 75 1.27 18.83 12.64
C ASN A 75 0.98 17.66 11.69
N LEU A 76 1.96 17.25 10.88
CA LEU A 76 1.84 16.09 10.00
C LEU A 76 1.64 14.79 10.81
N LEU A 77 2.47 14.57 11.83
CA LEU A 77 2.38 13.38 12.69
C LEU A 77 1.04 13.29 13.43
N SER A 78 0.52 14.42 13.92
CA SER A 78 -0.77 14.47 14.63
C SER A 78 -1.96 14.17 13.72
N ASN A 79 -1.86 14.49 12.42
CA ASN A 79 -2.82 14.05 11.40
C ASN A 79 -2.60 12.58 10.95
N GLY A 80 -1.62 11.90 11.54
CA GLY A 80 -1.28 10.52 11.28
C GLY A 80 -0.57 10.30 9.95
N PHE A 81 0.18 11.29 9.49
CA PHE A 81 1.11 11.18 8.38
C PHE A 81 2.29 10.26 8.74
N ASN A 82 2.74 9.46 7.78
CA ASN A 82 3.88 8.57 7.96
C ASN A 82 4.97 8.84 6.92
N PHE A 83 6.06 9.49 7.33
CA PHE A 83 7.19 9.86 6.47
C PHE A 83 7.94 8.67 5.85
N THR A 84 7.79 7.47 6.39
CA THR A 84 8.42 6.25 5.83
C THR A 84 7.87 5.90 4.46
N TYR A 85 6.60 6.26 4.17
CA TYR A 85 5.91 5.83 2.96
C TYR A 85 5.65 7.00 2.01
N HIS A 86 6.26 6.92 0.83
CA HIS A 86 6.06 7.82 -0.30
C HIS A 86 6.19 7.00 -1.60
N THR A 87 5.62 7.48 -2.71
CA THR A 87 5.63 6.77 -3.99
C THR A 87 6.88 7.05 -4.81
N HIS A 88 7.41 8.28 -4.74
CA HIS A 88 8.63 8.67 -5.44
C HIS A 88 9.27 9.91 -4.81
N THR A 89 10.52 10.13 -5.18
CA THR A 89 11.31 11.29 -4.78
C THR A 89 11.80 12.04 -6.00
N TYR A 90 12.03 13.33 -5.84
CA TYR A 90 12.63 14.18 -6.86
C TYR A 90 13.65 15.10 -6.22
N THR A 91 14.89 15.05 -6.69
CA THR A 91 15.97 15.92 -6.21
C THR A 91 16.25 16.99 -7.25
N THR A 92 16.14 18.25 -6.84
CA THR A 92 16.46 19.39 -7.72
C THR A 92 17.97 19.51 -7.94
N LYS A 93 18.37 20.25 -8.99
CA LYS A 93 19.79 20.63 -9.21
C LYS A 93 20.42 21.38 -8.02
N LYS A 94 19.60 21.99 -7.17
CA LYS A 94 20.01 22.70 -5.96
C LYS A 94 20.13 21.79 -4.72
N GLY A 95 19.93 20.47 -4.88
CA GLY A 95 20.02 19.48 -3.80
C GLY A 95 18.76 19.36 -2.93
N LEU A 96 17.68 20.08 -3.24
CA LEU A 96 16.42 19.95 -2.49
C LEU A 96 15.71 18.64 -2.83
N ASN A 97 15.35 17.87 -1.81
CA ASN A 97 14.65 16.60 -1.92
C ASN A 97 13.14 16.78 -1.71
N TYR A 98 12.38 16.43 -2.73
CA TYR A 98 10.93 16.37 -2.71
C TYR A 98 10.49 14.92 -2.53
N TYR A 99 9.48 14.71 -1.70
CA TYR A 99 8.88 13.41 -1.44
C TYR A 99 7.40 13.49 -1.79
N PHE A 100 6.91 12.52 -2.56
CA PHE A 100 5.55 12.55 -3.09
C PHE A 100 4.74 11.34 -2.65
N CYS A 101 3.48 11.57 -2.30
CA CYS A 101 2.42 10.57 -2.20
C CYS A 101 1.46 10.81 -3.36
N TYR A 102 1.74 10.14 -4.49
CA TYR A 102 1.08 10.42 -5.78
C TYR A 102 1.33 11.86 -6.25
N GLU A 103 0.30 12.67 -6.43
CA GLU A 103 0.43 14.05 -6.89
C GLU A 103 0.70 15.06 -5.76
N GLN A 104 0.48 14.67 -4.51
CA GLN A 104 0.76 15.53 -3.34
C GLN A 104 2.18 15.28 -2.85
N GLY A 105 2.91 16.33 -2.50
CA GLY A 105 4.29 16.20 -2.02
C GLY A 105 4.67 17.19 -0.94
N TYR A 106 5.86 16.98 -0.40
CA TYR A 106 6.48 17.83 0.59
C TYR A 106 7.99 17.90 0.41
N LEU A 107 8.58 19.02 0.81
CA LEU A 107 10.02 19.11 1.06
C LEU A 107 10.29 19.67 2.45
N TYR A 108 11.41 19.25 3.04
CA TYR A 108 11.88 19.81 4.30
C TYR A 108 12.72 21.07 4.03
N LEU A 109 12.38 22.15 4.72
CA LEU A 109 13.10 23.42 4.74
C LEU A 109 13.91 23.49 6.03
N GLU A 110 15.18 23.10 5.94
CA GLU A 110 16.10 23.00 7.08
C GLU A 110 16.29 24.35 7.79
N ASP A 111 16.34 25.45 7.03
CA ASP A 111 16.49 26.82 7.54
C ASP A 111 15.33 27.26 8.44
N LYS A 112 14.14 26.70 8.24
CA LYS A 112 12.92 27.05 8.98
C LYS A 112 12.44 25.95 9.91
N ASN A 113 13.03 24.76 9.82
CA ASN A 113 12.53 23.55 10.46
C ASN A 113 11.04 23.27 10.15
N LEU A 114 10.62 23.51 8.90
CA LEU A 114 9.24 23.35 8.42
C LEU A 114 9.21 22.49 7.15
N TYR A 115 8.04 21.95 6.86
CA TYR A 115 7.75 21.26 5.60
C TYR A 115 6.92 22.15 4.69
N LEU A 116 7.38 22.37 3.46
CA LEU A 116 6.60 23.03 2.42
C LEU A 116 5.81 21.97 1.65
N LEU A 117 4.49 22.16 1.56
CA LEU A 117 3.60 21.28 0.81
C LEU A 117 3.49 21.73 -0.65
N VAL A 118 3.43 20.76 -1.56
CA VAL A 118 3.35 21.01 -3.01
C VAL A 118 2.38 20.03 -3.67
N GLU A 119 1.85 20.41 -4.84
CA GLU A 119 1.05 19.54 -5.70
C GLU A 119 1.69 19.51 -7.09
N ASN A 120 1.99 18.31 -7.60
CA ASN A 120 2.43 18.12 -8.97
C ASN A 120 1.21 18.09 -9.90
N LYS A 121 0.98 19.19 -10.63
CA LYS A 121 -0.16 19.36 -11.54
C LYS A 121 -0.08 18.47 -12.79
N GLU A 122 1.07 17.90 -13.12
CA GLU A 122 1.24 17.03 -14.30
C GLU A 122 0.61 15.64 -14.12
N ASN A 123 0.29 15.23 -12.88
CA ASN A 123 -0.31 13.93 -12.57
C ASN A 123 -1.84 14.00 -12.31
N LYS A 124 -2.52 15.09 -12.67
CA LYS A 124 -4.00 15.09 -12.71
C LYS A 124 -4.43 14.31 -13.95
N ALA A 125 -4.68 13.01 -13.77
CA ALA A 125 -5.50 12.28 -14.72
C ALA A 125 -6.91 12.90 -14.69
N ASP A 126 -7.36 13.37 -15.85
CA ASP A 126 -8.70 13.92 -16.11
C ASP A 126 -9.82 12.94 -15.71
#